data_AF-R5CFA4-F1
#
_entry.id   AF-R5CFA4-F1
#
_cell.length_a   1.000
_cell.length_b   1.000
_cell.length_c   1.000
_cell.angle_alpha   90.00
_cell.angle_beta   90.00
_cell.angle_gamma   90.00
#
_symmetry.space_group_name_H-M   'P 1'
#
loop_
_entity.id
_entity.type
_entity.pdbx_description
1 polymer ?
#
loop_
_entity_poly.entity_id
_entity_poly.type
_entity_poly.pdbx_seq_one_letter_code
_entity_poly.pdbx_strand_id
1 'polypeptide(L)'
;MALYYSCESSSGTWEVKNLKMKEGQAEGENPGEDTGTSGEGLATVTKSGNIITMVNPEATESANTITCDLNTYGWENATEPTLVTLEDGTTIAFAQEGGNNAPKYYSATKGVRMYALNSMTVTGYKNIAKIVITCDSYNGLDYVGNDQLYTDITENVWKMLNDYTTNSGGTQIRVQKMDITYAE
;
A
#
# COMPACT_ATOMS: atom_id res chain seq x y z
N MET A 1 -12.37 -24.21 8.48
CA MET A 1 -13.21 -23.38 9.37
C MET A 1 -14.64 -23.87 9.26
N ALA A 2 -15.37 -24.01 10.36
CA ALA A 2 -16.78 -24.37 10.34
C ALA A 2 -17.59 -23.24 11.00
N LEU A 3 -18.55 -22.68 10.26
CA LEU A 3 -19.54 -21.77 10.82
C LEU A 3 -20.63 -22.64 11.46
N TYR A 4 -20.74 -22.59 12.78
CA TYR A 4 -21.79 -23.27 13.54
C TYR A 4 -22.79 -22.24 14.06
N TYR A 5 -24.07 -22.49 13.80
CA TYR A 5 -25.18 -21.78 14.39
C TYR A 5 -26.17 -22.81 14.97
N SER A 6 -26.45 -22.73 16.27
CA SER A 6 -27.56 -23.46 16.89
C SER A 6 -28.80 -22.59 16.92
N CYS A 7 -29.92 -23.16 16.47
CA CYS A 7 -31.23 -22.54 16.58
C CYS A 7 -31.76 -22.71 18.01
N GLU A 8 -32.22 -21.64 18.65
CA GLU A 8 -33.15 -21.74 19.78
C GLU A 8 -34.61 -21.70 19.29
N SER A 9 -35.56 -21.80 20.22
CA SER A 9 -37.01 -22.07 19.99
C SER A 9 -37.78 -21.13 19.03
N SER A 10 -37.11 -20.13 18.45
CA SER A 10 -37.56 -19.39 17.27
C SER A 10 -36.38 -19.14 16.31
N SER A 11 -36.54 -19.46 15.03
CA SER A 11 -35.51 -19.24 14.00
C SER A 11 -35.47 -17.79 13.54
N GLY A 12 -34.30 -17.15 13.58
CA GLY A 12 -34.02 -15.92 12.84
C GLY A 12 -33.43 -16.25 11.46
N THR A 13 -33.88 -15.56 10.42
CA THR A 13 -33.24 -15.61 9.10
C THR A 13 -31.96 -14.77 9.16
N TRP A 14 -30.82 -15.41 8.94
CA TRP A 14 -29.54 -14.71 8.84
C TRP A 14 -29.13 -14.60 7.37
N GLU A 15 -28.76 -13.40 6.93
CA GLU A 15 -28.15 -13.15 5.63
C GLU A 15 -26.68 -12.78 5.83
N VAL A 16 -25.77 -13.65 5.38
CA VAL A 16 -24.35 -13.31 5.26
C VAL A 16 -24.13 -12.70 3.87
N LYS A 17 -23.84 -11.40 3.83
CA LYS A 17 -23.72 -10.66 2.56
C LYS A 17 -22.32 -10.76 1.93
N ASN A 18 -21.25 -10.85 2.74
CA ASN A 18 -19.87 -10.82 2.25
C ASN A 18 -18.94 -11.79 3.02
N LEU A 19 -19.05 -13.09 2.78
CA LEU A 19 -18.06 -14.06 3.29
C LEU A 19 -17.00 -14.33 2.21
N LYS A 20 -15.79 -13.79 2.39
CA LYS A 20 -14.62 -14.13 1.56
C LYS A 20 -13.74 -15.11 2.35
N MET A 21 -13.72 -16.38 1.95
CA MET A 21 -12.75 -17.37 2.44
C MET A 21 -11.52 -17.30 1.54
N LYS A 22 -10.34 -16.92 2.06
CA LYS A 22 -9.08 -17.12 1.34
C LYS A 22 -8.59 -18.54 1.58
N GLU A 23 -8.19 -19.25 0.53
CA GLU A 23 -7.56 -20.57 0.65
C GLU A 23 -6.24 -20.43 1.40
N GLY A 24 -6.16 -21.05 2.58
CA GLY A 24 -4.89 -21.32 3.24
C GLY A 24 -4.47 -22.74 2.89
N GLN A 25 -3.49 -22.88 1.99
CA GLN A 25 -2.80 -24.14 1.79
C GLN A 25 -1.89 -24.37 2.99
N ALA A 26 -2.24 -25.31 3.86
CA ALA A 26 -1.30 -25.84 4.84
C ALA A 26 -0.48 -26.93 4.16
N GLU A 27 0.65 -26.56 3.54
CA GLU A 27 1.69 -27.50 3.12
C GLU A 27 3.06 -27.03 3.59
N GLY A 28 3.92 -28.02 3.85
CA GLY A 28 5.05 -27.97 4.75
C GLY A 28 6.17 -27.00 4.38
N GLU A 29 6.92 -26.69 5.43
CA GLU A 29 8.08 -25.79 5.49
C GLU A 29 9.02 -25.89 4.29
N ASN A 30 9.20 -24.76 3.60
CA ASN A 30 10.43 -24.42 2.91
C ASN A 30 10.63 -22.89 2.98
N PRO A 31 11.78 -22.38 3.48
CA PRO A 31 11.93 -20.97 3.79
C PRO A 31 12.41 -20.19 2.56
N GLY A 32 11.55 -19.39 1.95
CA GLY A 32 11.98 -18.42 0.94
C GLY A 32 10.94 -17.99 -0.09
N GLU A 33 9.86 -17.35 0.35
CA GLU A 33 9.22 -16.20 -0.30
C GLU A 33 8.00 -15.83 0.55
N ASP A 34 8.20 -14.90 1.48
CA ASP A 34 7.12 -14.35 2.29
C ASP A 34 6.29 -13.40 1.43
N THR A 35 5.24 -13.92 0.79
CA THR A 35 4.21 -13.11 0.14
C THR A 35 3.21 -12.64 1.19
N GLY A 36 3.68 -11.79 2.11
CA GLY A 36 2.86 -11.14 3.12
C GLY A 36 1.67 -10.44 2.46
N THR A 37 0.46 -10.91 2.77
CA THR A 37 -0.79 -10.31 2.33
C THR A 37 -1.27 -9.33 3.41
N SER A 38 -1.65 -8.13 2.97
CA SER A 38 -1.96 -6.90 3.71
C SER A 38 -2.87 -6.99 4.95
N GLY A 39 -2.76 -5.98 5.83
CA GLY A 39 -3.78 -5.59 6.81
C GLY A 39 -5.10 -5.13 6.17
N GLU A 40 -6.03 -4.61 7.00
CA GLU A 40 -7.49 -4.46 6.77
C GLU A 40 -7.98 -3.62 5.55
N GLY A 41 -7.10 -3.16 4.66
CA GLY A 41 -7.42 -2.30 3.52
C GLY A 41 -8.14 -3.01 2.35
N LEU A 42 -8.77 -2.22 1.47
CA LEU A 42 -9.54 -2.71 0.31
C LEU A 42 -8.67 -3.12 -0.88
N ALA A 43 -7.47 -2.56 -1.02
CA ALA A 43 -6.56 -2.96 -2.09
C ALA A 43 -5.92 -4.32 -1.78
N THR A 44 -5.70 -5.13 -2.81
CA THR A 44 -4.75 -6.24 -2.69
C THR A 44 -3.34 -5.70 -2.79
N VAL A 45 -2.55 -5.84 -1.72
CA VAL A 45 -1.14 -5.43 -1.71
C VAL A 45 -0.24 -6.66 -1.78
N THR A 46 0.72 -6.64 -2.70
CA THR A 46 1.78 -7.64 -2.81
C THR A 46 3.14 -6.97 -2.82
N LYS A 47 4.14 -7.68 -2.30
CA LYS A 47 5.54 -7.26 -2.29
C LYS A 47 6.37 -8.32 -2.98
N SER A 48 7.25 -7.90 -3.89
CA SER A 48 8.19 -8.81 -4.56
C SER A 48 9.49 -8.04 -4.83
N GLY A 49 10.56 -8.50 -4.20
CA GLY A 49 11.80 -7.72 -4.13
C GLY A 49 11.55 -6.30 -3.63
N ASN A 50 12.03 -5.31 -4.38
CA ASN A 50 11.85 -3.89 -4.07
C ASN A 50 10.56 -3.28 -4.64
N ILE A 51 9.61 -4.09 -5.09
CA ILE A 51 8.36 -3.63 -5.69
C ILE A 51 7.20 -3.86 -4.72
N ILE A 52 6.38 -2.82 -4.53
CA ILE A 52 5.05 -2.93 -3.93
C ILE A 52 4.02 -2.79 -5.04
N THR A 53 3.12 -3.75 -5.19
CA THR A 53 2.00 -3.67 -6.12
C THR A 53 0.70 -3.60 -5.35
N MET A 54 -0.12 -2.60 -5.65
CA MET A 54 -1.43 -2.39 -5.05
C MET A 54 -2.48 -2.45 -6.16
N VAL A 55 -3.48 -3.30 -6.02
CA VAL A 55 -4.54 -3.52 -7.03
C VAL A 55 -5.90 -3.33 -6.39
N ASN A 56 -6.80 -2.60 -7.06
CA ASN A 56 -8.21 -2.60 -6.72
C ASN A 56 -8.83 -3.87 -7.34
N PRO A 57 -9.23 -4.85 -6.52
CA PRO A 57 -9.74 -6.13 -7.04
C PRO A 57 -11.07 -5.99 -7.80
N GLU A 58 -11.76 -4.86 -7.66
CA GLU A 58 -13.07 -4.59 -8.27
C GLU A 58 -12.96 -3.70 -9.53
N ALA A 59 -11.75 -3.31 -9.94
CA ALA A 59 -11.52 -2.45 -11.11
C ALA A 59 -10.83 -3.19 -12.26
N THR A 60 -11.17 -2.82 -13.49
CA THR A 60 -10.46 -3.25 -14.71
C THR A 60 -9.43 -2.20 -15.10
N GLU A 61 -8.19 -2.62 -15.35
CA GLU A 61 -7.11 -1.73 -15.78
C GLU A 61 -7.38 -1.18 -17.19
N SER A 62 -7.26 0.13 -17.35
CA SER A 62 -7.17 0.76 -18.67
C SER A 62 -5.73 0.74 -19.19
N ALA A 63 -5.53 1.07 -20.46
CA ALA A 63 -4.19 1.29 -21.02
C ALA A 63 -3.51 2.58 -20.51
N ASN A 64 -4.23 3.44 -19.80
CA ASN A 64 -3.71 4.72 -19.34
C ASN A 64 -2.91 4.52 -18.05
N THR A 65 -1.59 4.70 -18.15
CA THR A 65 -0.67 4.70 -17.01
C THR A 65 0.13 5.99 -17.01
N ILE A 66 0.27 6.60 -15.84
CA ILE A 66 1.16 7.73 -15.62
C ILE A 66 2.29 7.33 -14.66
N THR A 67 3.46 7.89 -14.90
CA THR A 67 4.66 7.66 -14.09
C THR A 67 4.96 8.87 -13.22
N CYS A 68 5.26 8.64 -11.95
CA CYS A 68 5.84 9.61 -11.04
C CYS A 68 7.25 9.17 -10.62
N ASP A 69 8.26 9.97 -10.93
CA ASP A 69 9.63 9.80 -10.41
C ASP A 69 9.92 10.90 -9.38
N LEU A 70 10.03 10.50 -8.10
CA LEU A 70 10.20 11.44 -6.98
C LEU A 70 11.55 12.16 -7.03
N ASN A 71 12.55 11.64 -7.73
CA ASN A 71 13.85 12.29 -7.88
C ASN A 71 13.79 13.57 -8.73
N THR A 72 12.71 13.77 -9.48
CA THR A 72 12.55 14.91 -10.41
C THR A 72 12.03 16.18 -9.74
N TYR A 73 11.52 16.10 -8.50
CA TYR A 73 10.85 17.21 -7.83
C TYR A 73 11.78 18.22 -7.15
N GLY A 74 13.10 18.00 -7.19
CA GLY A 74 14.09 18.97 -6.73
C GLY A 74 14.06 19.26 -5.22
N TRP A 75 13.50 18.37 -4.41
CA TRP A 75 13.51 18.52 -2.95
C TRP A 75 14.93 18.44 -2.38
N GLU A 76 15.16 19.24 -1.34
CA GLU A 76 16.41 19.25 -0.59
C GLU A 76 16.58 17.96 0.21
N ASN A 77 17.83 17.58 0.49
CA ASN A 77 18.09 16.38 1.26
C ASN A 77 17.57 16.51 2.71
N ALA A 78 16.90 15.45 3.17
CA ALA A 78 16.33 15.30 4.51
C ALA A 78 15.22 16.31 4.86
N THR A 79 14.50 16.82 3.85
CA THR A 79 13.31 17.68 4.05
C THR A 79 12.02 16.91 3.80
N GLU A 80 10.92 17.43 4.36
CA GLU A 80 9.59 16.91 4.08
C GLU A 80 9.21 17.12 2.62
N PRO A 81 8.66 16.11 1.93
CA PRO A 81 8.19 16.25 0.56
C PRO A 81 6.95 17.16 0.52
N THR A 82 6.86 18.00 -0.50
CA THR A 82 5.65 18.79 -0.78
C THR A 82 4.62 17.96 -1.55
N LEU A 83 3.40 18.49 -1.71
CA LEU A 83 2.40 17.89 -2.60
C LEU A 83 2.99 17.73 -4.01
N VAL A 84 2.90 16.51 -4.55
CA VAL A 84 3.20 16.21 -5.94
C VAL A 84 1.92 16.38 -6.76
N THR A 85 2.01 17.01 -7.92
CA THR A 85 0.92 17.11 -8.90
C THR A 85 1.46 16.68 -10.26
N LEU A 86 0.86 15.64 -10.83
CA LEU A 86 1.22 15.10 -12.13
C LEU A 86 0.50 15.88 -13.25
N GLU A 87 0.93 15.66 -14.50
CA GLU A 87 0.40 16.38 -15.68
C GLU A 87 -1.10 16.15 -15.92
N ASP A 88 -1.64 15.01 -15.49
CA ASP A 88 -3.06 14.67 -15.61
C ASP A 88 -3.91 15.17 -14.42
N GLY A 89 -3.28 15.84 -13.44
CA GLY A 89 -3.94 16.35 -12.24
C GLY A 89 -3.96 15.38 -11.07
N THR A 90 -3.45 14.15 -11.22
CA THR A 90 -3.28 13.23 -10.09
C THR A 90 -2.30 13.81 -9.07
N THR A 91 -2.62 13.71 -7.79
CA THR A 91 -1.79 14.24 -6.71
C THR A 91 -1.29 13.16 -5.76
N ILE A 92 -0.10 13.37 -5.21
CA ILE A 92 0.53 12.46 -4.24
C ILE A 92 0.98 13.26 -3.02
N ALA A 93 0.51 12.86 -1.84
CA ALA A 93 0.85 13.47 -0.57
C ALA A 93 1.41 12.42 0.40
N PHE A 94 2.33 12.85 1.26
CA PHE A 94 2.91 12.02 2.31
C PHE A 94 2.60 12.66 3.65
N ALA A 95 2.21 11.86 4.65
CA ALA A 95 1.88 12.36 5.96
C ALA A 95 2.49 11.50 7.07
N GLN A 96 2.81 12.18 8.18
CA GLN A 96 3.02 11.55 9.47
C GLN A 96 1.65 11.31 10.09
N GLU A 97 1.28 10.05 10.32
CA GLU A 97 0.05 9.73 11.04
C GLU A 97 0.38 9.59 12.54
N GLY A 98 0.21 8.40 13.13
CA GLY A 98 0.59 8.13 14.52
C GLY A 98 2.09 7.88 14.75
N GLY A 99 2.93 7.99 13.71
CA GLY A 99 4.36 7.69 13.78
C GLY A 99 5.18 8.78 14.45
N ASN A 100 6.44 8.48 14.79
CA ASN A 100 7.34 9.44 15.42
C ASN A 100 8.08 10.37 14.46
N ASN A 101 8.28 9.94 13.20
CA ASN A 101 9.08 10.68 12.23
C ASN A 101 8.28 10.94 10.95
N ALA A 102 8.19 12.21 10.56
CA ALA A 102 7.59 12.58 9.29
C ALA A 102 8.32 11.95 8.09
N PRO A 103 7.61 11.71 6.97
CA PRO A 103 8.23 11.34 5.71
C PRO A 103 9.28 12.37 5.28
N LYS A 104 10.42 11.90 4.77
CA LYS A 104 11.50 12.78 4.30
C LYS A 104 12.08 12.31 2.98
N TYR A 105 12.37 13.25 2.09
CA TYR A 105 13.15 13.00 0.88
C TYR A 105 14.64 12.87 1.22
N TYR A 106 15.32 11.92 0.58
CA TYR A 106 16.77 11.79 0.68
C TYR A 106 17.37 11.63 -0.71
N SER A 107 18.31 12.51 -1.06
CA SER A 107 18.95 12.52 -2.38
C SER A 107 19.77 11.25 -2.65
N ALA A 108 20.35 10.65 -1.60
CA ALA A 108 21.11 9.41 -1.72
C ALA A 108 20.24 8.23 -2.17
N THR A 109 18.99 8.15 -1.71
CA THR A 109 18.04 7.10 -2.11
C THR A 109 17.11 7.55 -3.22
N LYS A 110 17.22 8.81 -3.68
CA LYS A 110 16.39 9.40 -4.74
C LYS A 110 14.89 9.19 -4.50
N GLY A 111 14.47 9.32 -3.24
CA GLY A 111 13.15 8.89 -2.83
C GLY A 111 12.74 9.36 -1.45
N VAL A 112 11.46 9.18 -1.15
CA VAL A 112 10.84 9.52 0.14
C VAL A 112 10.87 8.31 1.06
N ARG A 113 11.44 8.50 2.25
CA ARG A 113 11.44 7.50 3.32
C ARG A 113 10.22 7.70 4.19
N MET A 114 9.42 6.65 4.31
CA MET A 114 8.25 6.57 5.18
C MET A 114 8.54 5.56 6.30
N TYR A 115 8.32 5.97 7.54
CA TYR A 115 8.53 5.16 8.74
C TYR A 115 7.24 4.41 9.11
N ALA A 116 7.27 3.65 10.20
CA ALA A 116 6.07 3.08 10.80
C ALA A 116 5.01 4.18 11.01
N LEU A 117 3.76 3.88 10.66
CA LEU A 117 2.60 4.77 10.76
C LEU A 117 2.75 6.08 9.96
N ASN A 118 3.50 6.05 8.85
CA ASN A 118 3.42 7.09 7.83
C ASN A 118 2.52 6.64 6.69
N SER A 119 1.82 7.59 6.07
CA SER A 119 0.93 7.34 4.95
C SER A 119 1.39 8.02 3.66
N MET A 120 0.97 7.43 2.54
CA MET A 120 1.02 8.03 1.21
C MET A 120 -0.39 8.01 0.65
N THR A 121 -0.88 9.16 0.21
CA THR A 121 -2.19 9.30 -0.41
C THR A 121 -2.02 9.67 -1.87
N VAL A 122 -2.56 8.85 -2.76
CA VAL A 122 -2.66 9.11 -4.20
C VAL A 122 -4.11 9.42 -4.51
N THR A 123 -4.37 10.63 -5.01
CA THR A 123 -5.70 11.04 -5.49
C THR A 123 -5.63 11.09 -7.00
N GLY A 124 -6.19 10.09 -7.66
CA GLY A 124 -6.20 9.99 -9.12
C GLY A 124 -7.13 11.05 -9.74
N TYR A 125 -6.80 11.57 -10.92
CA TYR A 125 -7.76 12.41 -11.67
C TYR A 125 -9.05 11.64 -12.05
N LYS A 126 -8.96 10.30 -12.09
CA LYS A 126 -10.06 9.34 -12.15
C LYS A 126 -9.73 8.12 -11.29
N ASN A 127 -10.67 7.17 -11.21
CA ASN A 127 -10.49 5.94 -10.43
C ASN A 127 -9.21 5.20 -10.85
N ILE A 128 -8.46 4.74 -9.86
CA ILE A 128 -7.21 3.99 -10.05
C ILE A 128 -7.54 2.49 -10.01
N ALA A 129 -6.89 1.72 -10.89
CA ALA A 129 -6.98 0.25 -10.90
C ALA A 129 -5.76 -0.39 -10.24
N LYS A 130 -4.57 0.17 -10.47
CA LYS A 130 -3.31 -0.37 -9.97
C LYS A 130 -2.29 0.73 -9.72
N ILE A 131 -1.48 0.55 -8.67
CA ILE A 131 -0.29 1.34 -8.42
C ILE A 131 0.88 0.37 -8.20
N VAL A 132 1.96 0.57 -8.94
CA VAL A 132 3.22 -0.16 -8.78
C VAL A 132 4.26 0.81 -8.26
N ILE A 133 4.82 0.52 -7.09
CA ILE A 133 5.84 1.33 -6.43
C ILE A 133 7.19 0.64 -6.55
N THR A 134 8.18 1.33 -7.09
CA THR A 134 9.59 0.94 -6.97
C THR A 134 10.19 1.57 -5.73
N CYS A 135 10.71 0.72 -4.85
CA CYS A 135 11.38 1.11 -3.62
C CYS A 135 12.91 0.99 -3.72
N ASP A 136 13.61 1.65 -2.80
CA ASP A 136 15.05 1.49 -2.61
C ASP A 136 15.42 0.11 -2.06
N SER A 137 16.55 -0.43 -2.52
CA SER A 137 17.23 -1.59 -1.97
C SER A 137 18.60 -1.19 -1.50
N TYR A 138 18.92 -1.44 -0.23
CA TYR A 138 20.22 -1.05 0.33
C TYR A 138 20.76 -2.14 1.25
N ASN A 139 22.03 -2.51 1.05
CA ASN A 139 22.73 -3.58 1.77
C ASN A 139 21.98 -4.93 1.78
N GLY A 140 21.35 -5.28 0.64
CA GLY A 140 20.64 -6.55 0.50
C GLY A 140 19.26 -6.60 1.17
N LEU A 141 18.74 -5.45 1.62
CA LEU A 141 17.39 -5.32 2.16
C LEU A 141 16.53 -4.44 1.25
N ASP A 142 15.32 -4.92 0.99
CA ASP A 142 14.29 -4.18 0.26
C ASP A 142 13.42 -3.38 1.23
N TYR A 143 13.31 -2.08 1.01
CA TYR A 143 12.55 -1.20 1.90
C TYR A 143 11.11 -1.02 1.40
N VAL A 144 10.35 -2.11 1.52
CA VAL A 144 8.95 -2.25 1.06
C VAL A 144 7.92 -2.18 2.20
N GLY A 145 8.33 -1.66 3.36
CA GLY A 145 7.45 -1.47 4.53
C GLY A 145 7.14 -2.73 5.34
N ASN A 146 6.37 -2.53 6.41
CA ASN A 146 5.95 -3.54 7.38
C ASN A 146 4.95 -4.54 6.81
N ASP A 147 4.86 -5.74 7.37
CA ASP A 147 3.89 -6.76 6.94
C ASP A 147 2.44 -6.31 7.17
N GLN A 148 2.20 -5.44 8.15
CA GLN A 148 0.88 -4.87 8.43
C GLN A 148 0.44 -3.80 7.42
N LEU A 149 1.33 -3.38 6.51
CA LEU A 149 1.02 -2.39 5.49
C LEU A 149 -0.28 -2.74 4.77
N TYR A 150 -1.16 -1.75 4.65
CA TYR A 150 -2.40 -1.86 3.90
C TYR A 150 -2.69 -0.59 3.11
N THR A 151 -3.64 -0.69 2.19
CA THR A 151 -4.10 0.45 1.40
C THR A 151 -5.61 0.49 1.36
N ASP A 152 -6.16 1.60 1.86
CA ASP A 152 -7.57 1.92 1.73
C ASP A 152 -7.87 2.54 0.38
N ILE A 153 -9.05 2.22 -0.14
CA ILE A 153 -9.57 2.79 -1.39
C ILE A 153 -10.88 3.49 -1.08
N THR A 154 -10.95 4.78 -1.36
CA THR A 154 -12.20 5.55 -1.32
C THR A 154 -12.33 6.29 -2.65
N GLU A 155 -13.16 5.76 -3.54
CA GLU A 155 -13.30 6.27 -4.92
C GLU A 155 -11.93 6.31 -5.65
N ASN A 156 -11.49 7.48 -6.07
CA ASN A 156 -10.21 7.74 -6.73
C ASN A 156 -9.06 8.00 -5.74
N VAL A 157 -9.31 7.93 -4.43
CA VAL A 157 -8.32 8.17 -3.38
C VAL A 157 -7.80 6.85 -2.83
N TRP A 158 -6.50 6.62 -2.95
CA TRP A 158 -5.81 5.47 -2.39
C TRP A 158 -4.90 5.93 -1.26
N LYS A 159 -5.14 5.48 -0.04
CA LYS A 159 -4.31 5.79 1.13
C LYS A 159 -3.57 4.54 1.58
N MET A 160 -2.28 4.49 1.27
CA MET A 160 -1.37 3.45 1.76
C MET A 160 -0.85 3.87 3.15
N LEU A 161 -0.93 2.98 4.12
CA LEU A 161 -0.36 3.17 5.46
C LEU A 161 0.73 2.11 5.70
N ASN A 162 1.93 2.54 6.09
CA ASN A 162 2.98 1.65 6.57
C ASN A 162 2.68 1.23 8.02
N ASP A 163 1.58 0.48 8.20
CA ASP A 163 1.04 0.20 9.52
C ASP A 163 2.03 -0.58 10.40
N TYR A 164 1.94 -0.38 11.72
CA TYR A 164 2.75 -1.07 12.70
C TYR A 164 2.12 -0.98 14.08
N THR A 165 2.28 -2.02 14.90
CA THR A 165 1.65 -2.10 16.23
C THR A 165 2.18 -1.07 17.23
N THR A 166 3.31 -0.42 16.93
CA THR A 166 3.92 0.61 17.78
C THR A 166 4.32 1.82 16.94
N ASN A 167 4.60 2.95 17.60
CA ASN A 167 4.97 4.19 16.92
C ASN A 167 6.46 4.29 16.54
N SER A 168 7.25 3.23 16.78
CA SER A 168 8.68 3.19 16.49
C SER A 168 9.15 1.78 16.15
N GLY A 169 10.15 1.65 15.28
CA GLY A 169 10.60 0.36 14.76
C GLY A 169 9.99 0.06 13.39
N GLY A 170 9.89 -1.23 13.07
CA GLY A 170 9.43 -1.69 11.77
C GLY A 170 10.39 -1.42 10.61
N THR A 171 9.98 -1.85 9.43
CA THR A 171 10.63 -1.63 8.14
C THR A 171 10.07 -0.38 7.48
N GLN A 172 10.96 0.46 6.96
CA GLN A 172 10.58 1.66 6.20
C GLN A 172 10.04 1.28 4.82
N ILE A 173 9.18 2.12 4.26
CA ILE A 173 8.98 2.18 2.82
C ILE A 173 9.91 3.27 2.27
N ARG A 174 10.62 3.01 1.18
CA ARG A 174 11.48 4.01 0.53
C ARG A 174 11.06 4.19 -0.92
N VAL A 175 9.99 4.97 -1.12
CA VAL A 175 9.38 5.21 -2.43
C VAL A 175 10.34 6.00 -3.32
N GLN A 176 10.68 5.47 -4.49
CA GLN A 176 11.47 6.17 -5.51
C GLN A 176 10.60 6.58 -6.70
N LYS A 177 9.86 5.61 -7.23
CA LYS A 177 9.04 5.75 -8.43
C LYS A 177 7.68 5.09 -8.23
N MET A 178 6.65 5.60 -8.89
CA MET A 178 5.33 5.01 -8.96
C MET A 178 4.84 4.98 -10.41
N ASP A 179 4.25 3.87 -10.82
CA ASP A 179 3.46 3.75 -12.05
C ASP A 179 1.99 3.56 -11.64
N ILE A 180 1.13 4.50 -12.04
CA ILE A 180 -0.28 4.57 -11.65
C ILE A 180 -1.12 4.25 -12.89
N THR A 181 -1.77 3.09 -12.88
CA THR A 181 -2.67 2.63 -13.94
C THR A 181 -4.10 2.91 -13.53
N TYR A 182 -4.84 3.63 -14.36
CA TYR A 182 -6.22 3.99 -14.07
C TYR A 182 -7.22 2.92 -14.47
N ALA A 183 -8.40 2.95 -13.87
CA ALA A 183 -9.53 2.14 -14.27
C ALA A 183 -10.11 2.60 -15.63
N GLU A 184 -10.78 1.67 -16.32
CA GLU A 184 -11.55 1.94 -17.55
C GLU A 184 -12.63 3.01 -17.35
#